data_AF-A0A5K1B556-F1
#
_entry.id   AF-A0A5K1B556-F1
#
_cell.length_a   1.000
_cell.length_b   1.000
_cell.length_c   1.000
_cell.angle_alpha   90.00
_cell.angle_beta   90.00
_cell.angle_gamma   90.00
#
_symmetry.space_group_name_H-M   'P 1'
#
loop_
_entity.id
_entity.type
_entity.pdbx_description
1 polymer ?
#
loop_
_entity_poly.entity_id
_entity_poly.type
_entity_poly.pdbx_seq_one_letter_code
_entity_poly.pdbx_strand_id
1 'polypeptide(L)' 'VNLVEWLKTMVANRNSEGVVDPKLLEKPSSRALKRALLVALRCVDPDAQKRPKMGHVIHMLEVDDFPYRD' A
#
# COMPACT_ATOMS: atom_id res chain seq x y z
N VAL A 1 -13.00 2.28 -16.19
CA VAL A 1 -12.61 2.40 -14.75
C VAL A 1 -11.34 1.61 -14.54
N ASN A 2 -10.21 2.27 -14.26
CA ASN A 2 -8.93 1.61 -14.00
C ASN A 2 -8.67 1.61 -12.49
N LEU A 3 -8.55 0.41 -11.90
CA LEU A 3 -8.36 0.26 -10.46
C LEU A 3 -7.08 0.93 -9.95
N VAL A 4 -6.00 0.88 -10.72
CA VAL A 4 -4.70 1.48 -10.36
C VAL A 4 -4.79 3.01 -10.36
N GLU A 5 -5.48 3.60 -11.33
CA GLU A 5 -5.69 5.07 -11.35
C GLU A 5 -6.60 5.55 -10.22
N TRP A 6 -7.66 4.79 -9.94
CA TRP A 6 -8.52 5.06 -8.79
C TRP A 6 -7.71 5.01 -7.49
N LEU A 7 -6.91 3.96 -7.29
CA LEU A 7 -6.07 3.81 -6.11
C LEU A 7 -5.08 4.97 -5.93
N LYS A 8 -4.40 5.37 -7.02
CA LYS A 8 -3.49 6.53 -7.04
C LYS A 8 -4.22 7.81 -6.61
N THR A 9 -5.45 8.02 -7.07
CA THR A 9 -6.27 9.17 -6.71
C THR A 9 -6.62 9.17 -5.21
N MET A 10 -7.01 8.02 -4.67
CA MET A 10 -7.32 7.87 -3.24
C MET A 10 -6.10 8.19 -2.36
N VAL A 11 -4.92 7.68 -2.73
CA VAL A 11 -3.66 7.96 -2.02
C VAL A 11 -3.24 9.42 -2.14
N ALA A 12 -3.34 10.03 -3.33
CA ALA A 12 -3.02 11.44 -3.55
C ALA A 12 -3.92 12.38 -2.73
N ASN A 13 -5.20 12.03 -2.60
CA ASN A 13 -6.18 12.78 -1.79
C ASN A 13 -6.06 12.50 -0.29
N ARG A 14 -5.04 11.75 0.15
CA ARG A 14 -4.85 11.32 1.56
C ARG A 14 -6.03 10.54 2.13
N ASN A 15 -6.84 9.91 1.26
CA ASN A 15 -7.98 9.10 1.64
C ASN A 15 -7.65 7.60 1.55
N SER A 16 -6.67 7.16 2.36
CA SER A 16 -6.27 5.74 2.40
C SER A 16 -7.37 4.84 2.96
N GLU A 17 -8.11 5.31 3.96
CA GLU A 17 -9.16 4.52 4.63
C GLU A 17 -10.33 4.20 3.70
N GLY A 18 -10.63 5.08 2.74
CA GLY A 18 -11.68 4.85 1.73
C GLY A 18 -11.35 3.74 0.73
N VAL A 19 -10.15 3.16 0.79
CA VAL A 19 -9.75 2.01 -0.03
C VAL A 19 -10.10 0.68 0.65
N VAL A 20 -10.31 0.68 1.97
CA VAL A 20 -10.59 -0.55 2.73
C VAL A 20 -11.94 -1.13 2.32
N ASP A 21 -11.97 -2.44 2.04
CA ASP A 21 -13.21 -3.14 1.76
C ASP A 21 -14.16 -3.03 2.97
N PRO A 22 -15.39 -2.50 2.82
CA PRO A 22 -16.34 -2.37 3.91
C PRO A 22 -16.79 -3.73 4.49
N LYS A 23 -16.57 -4.84 3.79
CA LYS A 23 -16.92 -6.20 4.24
C LYS A 23 -15.83 -6.87 5.08
N LEU A 24 -14.64 -6.26 5.23
CA LEU A 24 -13.61 -6.80 6.10
C LEU A 24 -14.08 -6.74 7.56
N LEU A 25 -14.14 -7.92 8.21
CA LEU A 25 -14.58 -8.05 9.61
C LEU A 25 -13.66 -7.31 10.57
N GLU A 26 -12.35 -7.44 10.36
CA GLU A 26 -11.32 -6.73 11.10
C GLU A 26 -10.63 -5.74 10.18
N LYS A 27 -10.80 -4.45 10.44
CA LYS A 27 -10.14 -3.42 9.65
C LYS A 27 -8.64 -3.41 9.96
N PRO A 28 -7.77 -3.29 8.95
CA PRO A 28 -6.34 -3.18 9.20
C PRO A 28 -6.03 -1.90 9.99
N SER A 29 -4.92 -1.90 10.72
CA SER A 29 -4.39 -0.65 11.25
C SER A 29 -4.04 0.31 10.12
N SER A 30 -4.17 1.62 10.34
CA SER A 30 -3.81 2.63 9.32
C SER A 30 -2.36 2.47 8.84
N ARG A 31 -1.47 1.99 9.72
CA ARG A 31 -0.07 1.68 9.40
C ARG A 31 0.03 0.52 8.42
N ALA A 32 -0.60 -0.61 8.73
CA ALA A 32 -0.61 -1.79 7.86
C ALA A 32 -1.23 -1.47 6.49
N LEU A 33 -2.32 -0.69 6.48
CA LEU A 33 -2.97 -0.23 5.26
C LEU A 33 -2.04 0.63 4.40
N LYS A 34 -1.45 1.69 4.96
CA LYS A 34 -0.53 2.58 4.23
C LYS A 34 0.67 1.82 3.67
N ARG A 35 1.21 0.87 4.42
CA ARG A 35 2.30 -0.01 3.96
C ARG A 35 1.86 -0.85 2.77
N ALA A 36 0.73 -1.57 2.89
CA ALA A 36 0.20 -2.40 1.83
C ALA A 36 -0.08 -1.58 0.55
N LEU A 37 -0.65 -0.38 0.68
CA LEU A 37 -0.89 0.54 -0.44
C LEU A 37 0.42 0.99 -1.11
N LEU A 38 1.44 1.36 -0.34
CA LEU A 38 2.73 1.76 -0.87
C LEU A 38 3.40 0.60 -1.63
N VAL A 39 3.38 -0.60 -1.07
CA VAL A 39 3.93 -1.80 -1.71
C VAL A 39 3.17 -2.09 -3.01
N ALA A 40 1.84 -2.08 -2.97
CA ALA A 40 1.00 -2.32 -4.15
C ALA A 40 1.32 -1.33 -5.28
N LEU A 41 1.45 -0.03 -4.98
CA LEU A 41 1.78 1.00 -5.97
C LEU A 41 3.14 0.78 -6.63
N ARG A 42 4.15 0.31 -5.89
CA ARG A 42 5.47 -0.02 -6.46
C ARG A 42 5.43 -1.28 -7.33
N CYS A 43 4.61 -2.27 -6.97
CA CYS A 43 4.44 -3.49 -7.75
C CYS A 43 3.78 -3.23 -9.11
N VAL A 44 2.93 -2.21 -9.21
CA VAL A 44 2.20 -1.85 -10.44
C VAL A 44 2.78 -0.63 -11.15
N ASP A 45 4.04 -0.28 -10.90
CA ASP A 45 4.70 0.81 -11.61
C ASP A 45 4.65 0.56 -13.13
N PRO A 46 4.27 1.56 -13.95
CA PRO A 46 4.27 1.42 -15.41
C PRO A 46 5.65 1.05 -15.96
N ASP A 47 6.72 1.50 -15.32
CA ASP A 47 8.10 1.12 -15.64
C ASP A 47 8.45 -0.21 -14.96
N ALA A 48 8.63 -1.25 -15.77
CA ALA A 48 8.95 -2.60 -15.29
C ALA A 48 10.27 -2.64 -14.50
N GLN A 49 11.23 -1.75 -14.77
CA GLN A 49 12.52 -1.71 -14.06
C GLN A 49 12.39 -1.16 -12.64
N LYS A 50 11.31 -0.42 -12.35
CA LYS A 50 11.03 0.12 -11.01
C LYS A 50 10.28 -0.86 -10.11
N ARG A 51 9.71 -1.93 -10.68
CA ARG A 51 8.96 -2.92 -9.92
C ARG A 51 9.91 -3.72 -9.03
N PRO A 52 9.59 -3.88 -7.73
CA PRO A 52 10.42 -4.66 -6.82
C PRO A 52 10.41 -6.15 -7.19
N LYS A 53 11.53 -6.83 -6.92
CA LYS A 53 11.56 -8.30 -6.92
C LYS A 53 10.72 -8.84 -5.76
N MET A 54 10.16 -10.04 -5.91
CA MET A 54 9.30 -10.64 -4.89
C MET A 54 9.95 -10.75 -3.50
N GLY A 55 11.25 -11.03 -3.41
CA GLY A 55 11.97 -11.02 -2.12
C GLY A 55 11.94 -9.65 -1.43
N HIS A 56 12.07 -8.55 -2.19
CA HIS A 56 11.91 -7.20 -1.63
C HIS A 56 10.46 -6.94 -1.22
N VAL A 57 9.47 -7.42 -1.97
CA VAL A 57 8.04 -7.28 -1.62
C VAL A 57 7.75 -7.92 -0.27
N ILE A 58 8.25 -9.14 -0.03
CA ILE A 58 8.10 -9.86 1.24
C ILE A 58 8.68 -9.01 2.39
N HIS A 59 9.95 -8.58 2.26
CA HIS A 59 10.57 -7.74 3.29
C HIS A 59 9.80 -6.44 3.53
N MET A 60 9.35 -5.76 2.47
CA MET A 60 8.59 -4.53 2.59
C MET A 60 7.24 -4.72 3.30
N LEU A 61 6.65 -5.91 3.26
CA LEU A 61 5.41 -6.23 3.97
C LEU A 61 5.65 -6.68 5.42
N GLU A 62 6.77 -7.37 5.67
CA GLU A 62 7.17 -7.92 6.97
C GLU A 62 7.80 -6.90 7.92
N VAL A 63 8.30 -5.75 7.42
CA VAL A 63 8.84 -4.71 8.30
C VAL A 63 7.70 -4.08 9.13
N ASP A 64 7.48 -4.62 10.32
CA ASP A 64 6.56 -4.07 11.32
C ASP A 64 7.24 -3.30 12.46
N ASP A 65 8.57 -3.31 12.60
CA ASP A 65 9.24 -2.63 13.72
C ASP A 65 10.54 -1.91 13.36
N PHE A 66 10.51 -0.57 13.45
CA PHE A 66 11.47 0.24 14.25
C PHE A 66 10.93 1.69 14.40
N PRO A 67 11.23 2.38 15.52
CA PRO A 67 10.40 3.45 16.06
C PRO A 67 10.62 4.75 15.28
N TYR A 68 9.54 5.51 15.08
CA TYR A 68 9.67 6.92 14.76
C TYR A 68 9.69 7.69 16.09
N ARG A 69 10.79 8.40 16.34
CA ARG A 69 10.83 9.50 17.31
C ARG A 69 9.85 10.58 16.85
N ASP A 70 9.25 11.23 17.84
CA ASP A 70 8.22 12.28 17.76
C ASP A 70 8.41 13.30 16.62
#